data_AF-A0A919SVB7-F1
#
_entry.id   AF-A0A919SVB7-F1
#
_cell.length_a   1.000
_cell.length_b   1.000
_cell.length_c   1.000
_cell.angle_alpha   90.00
_cell.angle_beta   90.00
_cell.angle_gamma   90.00
#
_symmetry.space_group_name_H-M   'P 1'
#
loop_
_entity.id
_entity.type
_entity.pdbx_description
1 polymer ?
#
loop_
_entity_poly.entity_id
_entity_poly.type
_entity_poly.pdbx_seq_one_letter_code
_entity_poly.pdbx_strand_id
1 'polypeptide(L)'
;MTARLRLSSCGLGAGKEARLHRILHKHGLGNGTALFLPYDQGLEHGPRDFFADPIAADPKYIVRLALEGGFNGIAIQIGLESLRYVDRLREILAKYPTP
;
A
#
# COMPACT_ATOMS: atom_id res chain seq x y z
N MET A 1 13.90 26.44 -0.32
CA MET A 1 12.90 25.48 0.18
C MET A 1 11.62 25.66 -0.60
N THR A 2 11.16 24.65 -1.33
CA THR A 2 9.87 24.69 -2.03
C THR A 2 8.75 24.46 -1.01
N ALA A 3 7.79 25.38 -0.93
CA ALA A 3 6.65 25.23 -0.03
C ALA A 3 5.83 23.99 -0.43
N ARG A 4 5.44 23.16 0.55
CA ARG A 4 4.62 21.98 0.29
C ARG A 4 3.22 22.42 -0.13
N LEU A 5 2.75 21.96 -1.29
CA LEU A 5 1.43 22.29 -1.81
C LEU A 5 0.33 21.76 -0.88
N ARG A 6 -0.75 22.52 -0.72
CA ARG A 6 -1.96 22.04 -0.03
C ARG A 6 -2.83 21.28 -1.01
N LEU A 7 -3.42 20.16 -0.58
CA LEU A 7 -4.32 19.37 -1.44
C LEU A 7 -5.47 20.21 -2.04
N SER A 8 -6.05 21.11 -1.25
CA SER A 8 -7.11 22.02 -1.69
C SER A 8 -6.67 23.01 -2.78
N SER A 9 -5.37 23.27 -2.89
CA SER A 9 -4.80 24.15 -3.93
C SER A 9 -4.48 23.44 -5.25
N CYS A 10 -4.66 22.11 -5.31
CA CYS A 10 -4.31 21.31 -6.50
C CYS A 10 -5.46 21.18 -7.52
N GLY A 11 -6.60 21.85 -7.33
CA GLY A 11 -7.74 21.79 -8.26
C GLY A 11 -8.37 20.40 -8.38
N LEU A 12 -8.29 19.60 -7.31
CA LEU A 12 -8.81 18.23 -7.29
C LEU A 12 -10.32 18.23 -7.05
N GLY A 13 -11.03 17.28 -7.67
CA GLY A 13 -12.42 17.01 -7.30
C GLY A 13 -12.51 16.46 -5.87
N ALA A 14 -13.59 16.79 -5.15
CA ALA A 14 -13.77 16.46 -3.72
C ALA A 14 -13.50 14.99 -3.37
N GLY A 15 -13.88 14.05 -4.24
CA GLY A 15 -13.62 12.62 -4.03
C GLY A 15 -12.13 12.25 -4.10
N LYS A 16 -11.36 12.86 -5.00
CA LYS A 16 -9.90 12.66 -5.09
C LYS A 16 -9.20 13.29 -3.88
N GLU A 17 -9.62 14.49 -3.50
CA GLU A 17 -9.10 15.19 -2.33
C GLU A 17 -9.33 14.39 -1.05
N ALA A 18 -10.55 13.88 -0.81
CA ALA A 18 -10.87 13.07 0.36
C ALA A 18 -10.05 11.77 0.42
N ARG A 19 -9.81 11.12 -0.73
CA ARG A 19 -8.97 9.90 -0.81
C ARG A 19 -7.51 10.21 -0.50
N LEU A 20 -6.94 11.25 -1.11
CA LEU A 20 -5.55 11.65 -0.85
C LEU A 20 -5.36 12.13 0.59
N HIS A 21 -6.31 12.89 1.14
CA HIS A 21 -6.25 13.30 2.53
C HIS A 21 -6.20 12.10 3.47
N ARG A 22 -7.02 11.07 3.23
CA ARG A 22 -7.00 9.85 4.04
C ARG A 22 -5.65 9.13 3.93
N ILE A 23 -5.10 8.98 2.73
CA ILE A 23 -3.78 8.36 2.51
C ILE A 23 -2.68 9.13 3.26
N LEU A 24 -2.63 10.44 3.11
CA LEU A 24 -1.52 11.28 3.57
C LEU A 24 -1.59 11.65 5.06
N HIS A 25 -2.78 11.64 5.66
CA HIS A 25 -3.01 12.14 7.02
C HIS A 25 -3.68 11.16 7.97
N LYS A 26 -4.27 10.06 7.50
CA LYS A 26 -4.93 9.06 8.38
C LYS A 26 -4.25 7.69 8.38
N HIS A 27 -3.35 7.42 7.44
CA HIS A 27 -2.61 6.17 7.35
C HIS A 27 -1.11 6.43 7.30
N GLY A 28 -0.32 5.42 7.65
CA GLY A 28 1.14 5.52 7.74
C GLY A 28 1.58 6.66 8.67
N LEU A 29 2.53 7.47 8.21
CA LEU A 29 3.13 8.56 8.99
C LEU A 29 2.18 9.72 9.35
N GLY A 30 1.05 9.88 8.66
CA GLY A 30 0.04 10.92 8.95
C GLY A 30 0.49 12.39 8.78
N ASN A 31 1.74 12.64 8.38
CA ASN A 31 2.35 13.97 8.33
C ASN A 31 2.24 14.67 6.96
N GLY A 32 1.32 14.23 6.10
CA GLY A 32 1.17 14.74 4.76
C GLY A 32 2.16 14.15 3.75
N THR A 33 2.87 13.07 4.10
CA THR A 33 3.68 12.26 3.17
C THR A 33 3.07 10.89 2.99
N ALA A 34 3.42 10.22 1.88
CA ALA A 34 3.12 8.82 1.67
C ALA A 34 4.39 8.03 1.39
N LEU A 35 4.47 6.85 1.98
CA LEU A 35 5.42 5.79 1.70
C LEU A 35 4.62 4.54 1.32
N PHE A 36 4.85 3.99 0.13
CA PHE A 36 4.17 2.80 -0.37
C PHE A 36 5.15 1.64 -0.51
N LEU A 37 4.69 0.43 -0.17
CA LEU A 37 5.45 -0.81 -0.37
C LEU A 37 5.16 -1.34 -1.77
N PRO A 38 6.11 -1.32 -2.71
CA PRO A 38 5.92 -1.93 -4.03
C PRO A 38 5.89 -3.45 -3.91
N TYR A 39 4.87 -4.08 -4.49
CA TYR A 39 4.71 -5.54 -4.56
C TYR A 39 4.06 -5.93 -5.91
N ASP A 40 4.72 -5.54 -6.99
CA ASP A 40 4.35 -5.78 -8.39
C ASP A 40 5.26 -6.80 -9.11
N GLN A 41 6.40 -7.14 -8.51
CA GLN A 41 7.47 -7.95 -9.11
C GLN A 41 7.03 -9.35 -9.57
N GLY A 42 6.11 -10.00 -8.84
CA GLY A 42 5.75 -11.40 -9.06
C GLY A 42 5.05 -11.71 -10.39
N LEU A 43 4.42 -10.72 -11.02
CA LEU A 43 3.71 -10.89 -12.29
C LEU A 43 4.60 -10.57 -13.50
N GLU A 44 5.52 -9.60 -13.40
CA GLU A 44 6.36 -9.16 -14.53
C GLU A 44 7.56 -10.07 -14.78
N HIS A 45 8.15 -10.63 -13.73
CA HIS A 45 9.37 -11.45 -13.83
C HIS A 45 9.15 -12.92 -13.46
N GLY A 46 7.92 -13.30 -13.14
CA GLY A 46 7.58 -14.63 -12.62
C GLY A 46 8.18 -14.86 -11.23
N PRO A 47 8.10 -16.08 -10.68
CA PRO A 47 8.55 -16.36 -9.32
C PRO A 47 10.06 -16.20 -9.10
N ARG A 48 10.83 -15.88 -10.16
CA ARG A 48 12.31 -15.81 -10.19
C ARG A 48 12.93 -14.79 -9.23
N ASP A 49 12.19 -13.74 -8.89
CA ASP A 49 12.69 -12.70 -7.99
C ASP A 49 12.39 -12.97 -6.52
N PHE A 50 11.46 -13.88 -6.21
CA PHE A 50 11.23 -14.36 -4.84
C PHE A 50 12.24 -15.42 -4.38
N PHE A 51 13.15 -15.87 -5.25
CA PHE A 51 14.14 -16.89 -4.88
C PHE A 51 15.18 -16.37 -3.88
N ALA A 52 15.35 -15.05 -3.76
CA ALA A 52 16.24 -14.45 -2.75
C ALA A 52 15.63 -14.52 -1.34
N ASP A 53 14.30 -14.40 -1.22
CA ASP A 53 13.58 -14.55 0.03
C ASP A 53 12.21 -15.22 -0.21
N PRO A 54 12.10 -16.55 -0.02
CA PRO A 54 10.88 -17.30 -0.27
C PRO A 54 9.67 -16.84 0.54
N ILE A 55 9.86 -16.19 1.69
CA ILE A 55 8.74 -15.71 2.52
C ILE A 55 8.02 -14.53 1.86
N ALA A 56 8.70 -13.79 0.98
CA ALA A 56 8.14 -12.65 0.28
C ALA A 56 7.04 -13.05 -0.72
N ALA A 57 6.94 -14.33 -1.07
CA ALA A 57 5.83 -14.85 -1.87
C ALA A 57 4.51 -14.95 -1.08
N ASP A 58 4.54 -14.93 0.26
CA ASP A 58 3.34 -14.96 1.11
C ASP A 58 2.73 -13.55 1.23
N PRO A 59 1.50 -13.31 0.73
CA PRO A 59 0.77 -12.06 0.96
C PRO A 59 0.71 -11.62 2.41
N LYS A 60 0.61 -12.57 3.36
CA LYS A 60 0.53 -12.27 4.80
C LYS A 60 1.80 -11.59 5.31
N TYR A 61 2.94 -12.02 4.80
CA TYR A 61 4.22 -11.44 5.15
C TYR A 61 4.30 -9.98 4.68
N ILE A 62 3.94 -9.71 3.42
CA ILE A 62 3.99 -8.36 2.83
C ILE A 62 3.04 -7.41 3.55
N VAL A 63 1.85 -7.88 3.94
CA VAL A 63 0.89 -7.08 4.70
C VAL A 63 1.43 -6.74 6.08
N ARG A 64 1.97 -7.74 6.79
CA ARG A 64 2.58 -7.52 8.09
C ARG A 64 3.75 -6.54 7.99
N LEU A 65 4.62 -6.70 6.99
CA LEU A 65 5.73 -5.81 6.71
C LEU A 65 5.28 -4.38 6.46
N ALA A 66 4.21 -4.18 5.68
CA ALA A 66 3.65 -2.86 5.41
C ALA A 66 3.09 -2.21 6.69
N LEU A 67 2.39 -2.98 7.53
CA LEU A 67 1.84 -2.50 8.80
C LEU A 67 2.95 -2.15 9.81
N GLU A 68 3.89 -3.07 10.04
CA GLU A 68 5.02 -2.89 10.97
C GLU A 68 5.96 -1.77 10.50
N GLY A 69 6.15 -1.63 9.18
CA GLY A 69 6.96 -0.57 8.58
C GLY A 69 6.28 0.80 8.51
N GLY A 70 5.02 0.93 8.94
CA GLY A 70 4.30 2.20 8.93
C GLY A 70 4.00 2.74 7.53
N PHE A 71 3.84 1.87 6.54
CA PHE A 71 3.51 2.25 5.16
C PHE A 71 2.07 2.76 5.06
N ASN A 72 1.82 3.68 4.13
CA ASN A 72 0.48 4.19 3.85
C ASN A 72 -0.36 3.19 3.03
N GLY A 73 0.30 2.25 2.35
CA GLY A 73 -0.33 1.20 1.56
C GLY A 73 0.67 0.37 0.76
N ILE A 74 0.14 -0.62 0.04
CA ILE A 74 0.90 -1.52 -0.83
C ILE A 74 0.49 -1.21 -2.27
N ALA A 75 1.47 -1.03 -3.16
CA ALA A 75 1.23 -0.88 -4.59
C ALA A 75 1.39 -2.25 -5.26
N ILE A 76 0.33 -2.76 -5.87
CA ILE A 76 0.30 -4.06 -6.55
C ILE A 76 -0.23 -3.88 -7.97
N GLN A 77 0.17 -4.76 -8.88
CA GLN A 77 -0.46 -4.84 -10.20
C GLN A 77 -1.91 -5.28 -10.11
N ILE A 78 -2.69 -5.00 -11.16
CA ILE A 78 -4.08 -5.44 -11.29
C ILE A 78 -4.10 -6.70 -12.17
N GLY A 79 -4.49 -7.85 -11.60
CA GLY A 79 -4.61 -9.14 -12.29
C GLY A 79 -5.45 -10.14 -11.48
N LEU A 80 -5.67 -11.36 -12.02
CA LEU A 80 -6.46 -12.41 -11.36
C LEU A 80 -5.88 -12.77 -9.99
N GLU A 81 -4.56 -12.84 -9.89
CA GLU A 81 -3.85 -13.08 -8.63
C GLU A 81 -3.99 -11.92 -7.64
N SER A 82 -4.10 -10.68 -8.11
CA SER A 82 -4.35 -9.50 -7.28
C SER A 82 -5.74 -9.51 -6.66
N LEU A 83 -6.75 -10.07 -7.32
CA LEU A 83 -8.09 -10.26 -6.74
C LEU A 83 -8.05 -11.28 -5.59
N ARG A 84 -7.34 -12.41 -5.79
CA ARG A 84 -7.08 -13.40 -4.73
C ARG A 84 -6.22 -12.83 -3.59
N TYR A 85 -5.37 -11.86 -3.90
CA TYR A 85 -4.61 -11.11 -2.91
C TYR A 85 -5.52 -10.20 -2.07
N VAL A 86 -6.48 -9.51 -2.69
CA VAL A 86 -7.47 -8.64 -2.02
C VAL A 86 -8.39 -9.43 -1.07
N ASP A 87 -8.83 -10.63 -1.44
CA ASP A 87 -9.65 -11.44 -0.53
C ASP A 87 -8.84 -11.92 0.69
N ARG A 88 -7.59 -12.36 0.47
CA ARG A 88 -6.67 -12.70 1.57
C ARG A 88 -6.33 -11.49 2.45
N LEU A 89 -6.17 -10.30 1.87
CA LEU A 89 -5.94 -9.05 2.60
C LEU A 89 -7.04 -8.79 3.62
N ARG A 90 -8.31 -9.00 3.26
CA ARG A 90 -9.44 -8.77 4.16
C ARG A 90 -9.39 -9.68 5.39
N GLU A 91 -9.06 -10.96 5.20
CA GLU A 91 -8.89 -11.91 6.30
C GLU A 91 -7.74 -11.50 7.23
N ILE A 92 -6.63 -11.04 6.65
CA ILE A 92 -5.45 -10.62 7.41
C ILE A 92 -5.75 -9.36 8.23
N LEU A 93 -6.34 -8.34 7.61
CA LEU A 93 -6.69 -7.08 8.28
C LEU A 93 -7.75 -7.29 9.37
N ALA A 94 -8.64 -8.29 9.23
CA ALA A 94 -9.57 -8.67 10.29
C ALA A 94 -8.85 -9.26 11.53
N LYS A 95 -7.69 -9.91 11.32
CA LYS A 95 -6.88 -10.52 12.39
C LYS A 95 -5.87 -9.54 13.01
N TYR A 96 -5.41 -8.56 12.22
CA TYR A 96 -4.47 -7.52 12.62
C TYR A 96 -5.11 -6.15 12.41
N PRO A 97 -6.00 -5.71 13.31
CA PRO A 97 -6.61 -4.39 13.20
C PRO A 97 -5.51 -3.33 13.22
N THR A 98 -5.56 -2.42 12.24
CA THR A 98 -4.72 -1.22 12.25
C THR A 98 -5.01 -0.41 13.52
N PRO A 99 -3.98 0.13 14.20
CA PRO A 99 -4.19 1.08 15.30
C PRO A 99 -4.95 2.33 14.84
#